data_AF-A0A2A5IIL1-F1
#
_entry.id   AF-A0A2A5IIL1-F1
#
_cell.length_a   1.000
_cell.length_b   1.000
_cell.length_c   1.000
_cell.angle_alpha   90.00
_cell.angle_beta   90.00
_cell.angle_gamma   90.00
#
_symmetry.space_group_name_H-M   'P 1'
#
loop_
_entity.id
_entity.type
_entity.pdbx_description
1 polymer ?
#
loop_
_entity_poly.entity_id
_entity_poly.type
_entity_poly.pdbx_seq_one_letter_code
_entity_poly.pdbx_strand_id
1 'polypeptide(L)'
;MTKKIMLDPGHGGHDPGAVANGLKEKDLALKIAKKTKAILEKVYGASVKLTRSTDVYIDLSQRARLANNWGADYFASIHVNAAGGTGFETFRYDKLTASSGTGKQQKIVHDAIYRKIKGKAGDRGTKSKDLAVLRETKMPAILTENLFIDREKDAALLKQDSFLNLLAEGHAEGIAAAVGLKKVSSSSKTSPKKETTLKGVKMAVVKPNADGWLWVYDKPNWSAKHKKVKPGEAFTIDKTVTVSGSKMYKLKSGLYITAATKYVQVKQK
;
A
#
# COMPACT_ATOMS: atom_id res chain seq x y z
N MET A 1 -12.52 -14.81 -12.81
CA MET A 1 -13.12 -13.45 -12.87
C MET A 1 -12.34 -12.52 -11.97
N THR A 2 -12.06 -11.30 -12.42
CA THR A 2 -11.40 -10.26 -11.62
C THR A 2 -12.30 -9.81 -10.46
N LYS A 3 -11.78 -9.73 -9.25
CA LYS A 3 -12.53 -9.25 -8.07
C LYS A 3 -12.49 -7.73 -7.98
N LYS A 4 -13.64 -7.11 -7.72
CA LYS A 4 -13.82 -5.68 -7.49
C LYS A 4 -13.76 -5.37 -6.00
N ILE A 5 -12.75 -4.63 -5.57
CA ILE A 5 -12.55 -4.26 -4.16
C ILE A 5 -12.77 -2.77 -4.00
N MET A 6 -13.71 -2.37 -3.15
CA MET A 6 -13.84 -0.99 -2.73
C MET A 6 -13.05 -0.78 -1.44
N LEU A 7 -12.09 0.14 -1.47
CA LEU A 7 -11.45 0.63 -0.25
C LEU A 7 -12.05 2.01 0.08
N ASP A 8 -12.42 2.20 1.34
CA ASP A 8 -13.00 3.44 1.82
C ASP A 8 -12.03 4.09 2.82
N PRO A 9 -11.23 5.09 2.40
CA PRO A 9 -10.47 5.88 3.36
C PRO A 9 -11.43 6.76 4.17
N GLY A 10 -11.53 6.51 5.47
CA GLY A 10 -12.42 7.23 6.39
C GLY A 10 -12.22 8.74 6.36
N HIS A 11 -13.25 9.50 6.73
CA HIS A 11 -13.23 10.97 6.82
C HIS A 11 -12.88 11.66 5.48
N GLY A 12 -12.36 12.89 5.51
CA GLY A 12 -11.91 13.65 4.34
C GLY A 12 -12.53 15.05 4.26
N GLY A 13 -11.85 15.96 3.56
CA GLY A 13 -12.29 17.35 3.41
C GLY A 13 -12.37 18.05 4.77
N HIS A 14 -13.56 18.59 5.07
CA HIS A 14 -13.83 19.30 6.32
C HIS A 14 -13.90 18.37 7.55
N ASP A 15 -14.01 17.06 7.36
CA ASP A 15 -13.97 16.08 8.44
C ASP A 15 -12.53 15.52 8.54
N PRO A 16 -11.74 15.94 9.55
CA PRO A 16 -10.39 15.43 9.72
C PRO A 16 -10.33 14.03 10.34
N GLY A 17 -11.44 13.52 10.88
CA GLY A 17 -11.44 12.44 11.85
C GLY A 17 -10.71 12.84 13.13
N ALA A 18 -10.13 11.88 13.82
CA ALA A 18 -9.32 12.16 15.00
C ALA A 18 -8.04 12.96 14.64
N VAL A 19 -7.70 13.92 15.50
CA VAL A 19 -6.50 14.77 15.35
C VAL A 19 -5.73 14.78 16.66
N ALA A 20 -4.52 14.25 16.65
CA ALA A 20 -3.63 14.23 17.80
C ALA A 20 -2.18 14.02 17.36
N ASN A 21 -1.21 14.36 18.20
CA ASN A 21 0.21 14.06 17.98
C ASN A 21 0.78 14.57 16.63
N GLY A 22 0.20 15.63 16.06
CA GLY A 22 0.56 16.19 14.77
C GLY A 22 0.07 15.38 13.55
N LEU A 23 -0.87 14.46 13.77
CA LEU A 23 -1.45 13.59 12.77
C LEU A 23 -2.95 13.89 12.60
N LYS A 24 -3.47 13.64 11.41
CA LYS A 24 -4.91 13.64 11.11
C LYS A 24 -5.29 12.27 10.56
N GLU A 25 -6.36 11.70 11.09
CA GLU A 25 -6.84 10.38 10.68
C GLU A 25 -7.12 10.32 9.17
N LYS A 26 -7.78 11.35 8.61
CA LYS A 26 -8.09 11.39 7.17
C LYS A 26 -6.86 11.22 6.25
N ASP A 27 -5.70 11.70 6.67
CA ASP A 27 -4.47 11.66 5.87
C ASP A 27 -3.83 10.27 5.96
N LEU A 28 -3.82 9.68 7.16
CA LEU A 28 -3.34 8.32 7.39
C LEU A 28 -4.21 7.29 6.66
N ALA A 29 -5.53 7.39 6.81
CA ALA A 29 -6.50 6.54 6.13
C ALA A 29 -6.31 6.56 4.61
N LEU A 30 -6.22 7.76 4.00
CA LEU A 30 -5.98 7.92 2.56
C LEU A 30 -4.65 7.31 2.13
N LYS A 31 -3.60 7.51 2.92
CA LYS A 31 -2.25 7.02 2.62
C LYS A 31 -2.17 5.49 2.67
N ILE A 32 -2.76 4.86 3.69
CA ILE A 32 -2.84 3.40 3.81
C ILE A 32 -3.66 2.84 2.64
N ALA A 33 -4.86 3.38 2.38
CA ALA A 33 -5.75 2.92 1.32
C ALA A 33 -5.11 2.97 -0.09
N LYS A 34 -4.40 4.06 -0.41
CA LYS A 34 -3.67 4.18 -1.69
C LYS A 34 -2.57 3.13 -1.85
N LYS A 35 -1.80 2.87 -0.78
CA LYS A 35 -0.77 1.83 -0.78
C LYS A 35 -1.40 0.44 -0.93
N THR A 36 -2.47 0.15 -0.20
CA THR A 36 -3.23 -1.11 -0.29
C THR A 36 -3.77 -1.33 -1.71
N LYS A 37 -4.39 -0.31 -2.31
CA LYS A 37 -4.88 -0.33 -3.70
C LYS A 37 -3.77 -0.73 -4.67
N ALA A 38 -2.62 -0.05 -4.60
CA ALA A 38 -1.51 -0.34 -5.50
C ALA A 38 -1.02 -1.80 -5.40
N ILE A 39 -1.01 -2.38 -4.20
CA ILE A 39 -0.61 -3.77 -3.98
C ILE A 39 -1.67 -4.73 -4.50
N LEU A 40 -2.96 -4.51 -4.19
CA LEU A 40 -4.08 -5.32 -4.67
C LEU A 40 -4.13 -5.39 -6.20
N GLU A 41 -3.96 -4.25 -6.87
CA GLU A 41 -3.96 -4.19 -8.34
C GLU A 41 -2.73 -4.89 -8.92
N LYS A 42 -1.53 -4.57 -8.41
CA LYS A 42 -0.27 -5.06 -8.99
C LYS A 42 0.00 -6.53 -8.71
N VAL A 43 -0.28 -6.99 -7.49
CA VAL A 43 0.13 -8.32 -7.01
C VAL A 43 -0.99 -9.34 -7.17
N TYR A 44 -2.24 -8.91 -7.05
CA TYR A 44 -3.40 -9.81 -7.04
C TYR A 44 -4.33 -9.61 -8.25
N GLY A 45 -4.04 -8.64 -9.12
CA GLY A 45 -4.83 -8.39 -10.32
C GLY A 45 -6.26 -7.95 -10.01
N ALA A 46 -6.53 -7.45 -8.80
CA ALA A 46 -7.84 -6.97 -8.40
C ALA A 46 -8.19 -5.68 -9.16
N SER A 47 -9.47 -5.45 -9.44
CA SER A 47 -9.96 -4.13 -9.80
C SER A 47 -10.27 -3.39 -8.51
N VAL A 48 -9.64 -2.24 -8.25
CA VAL A 48 -9.79 -1.54 -6.98
C VAL A 48 -10.27 -0.12 -7.20
N LYS A 49 -11.31 0.31 -6.48
CA LYS A 49 -11.71 1.72 -6.40
C LYS A 49 -11.56 2.23 -4.98
N LEU A 50 -11.34 3.54 -4.86
CA LEU A 50 -11.41 4.24 -3.59
C LEU A 50 -12.71 5.04 -3.55
N THR A 51 -13.37 5.13 -2.41
CA THR A 51 -14.50 6.08 -2.24
C THR A 51 -14.02 7.51 -2.48
N ARG A 52 -12.83 7.85 -1.97
CA ARG A 52 -12.09 9.09 -2.28
C ARG A 52 -10.62 8.80 -2.62
N SER A 53 -10.10 9.47 -3.64
CA SER A 53 -8.67 9.43 -4.02
C SER A 53 -7.92 10.71 -3.66
N THR A 54 -8.62 11.73 -3.18
CA THR A 54 -8.10 13.03 -2.74
C THR A 54 -8.70 13.39 -1.37
N ASP A 55 -8.31 14.55 -0.83
CA ASP A 55 -8.86 15.06 0.42
C ASP A 55 -10.22 15.75 0.18
N VAL A 56 -11.26 14.94 0.07
CA VAL A 56 -12.65 15.38 -0.12
C VAL A 56 -13.55 14.69 0.89
N TYR A 57 -14.58 15.39 1.35
CA TYR A 57 -15.59 14.81 2.22
C TYR A 57 -16.56 13.96 1.40
N ILE A 58 -16.95 12.81 1.95
CA ILE A 58 -17.99 11.95 1.40
C ILE A 58 -18.86 11.48 2.57
N ASP A 59 -20.16 11.67 2.44
CA ASP A 59 -21.16 11.22 3.41
C ASP A 59 -21.13 9.68 3.59
N LEU A 60 -21.48 9.20 4.79
CA LEU A 60 -21.43 7.78 5.13
C LEU A 60 -22.28 6.91 4.20
N SER A 61 -23.51 7.31 3.93
CA SER A 61 -24.40 6.57 3.03
C SER A 61 -23.93 6.67 1.58
N GLN A 62 -23.30 7.79 1.19
CA GLN A 62 -22.71 7.91 -0.14
C GLN A 62 -21.54 6.92 -0.35
N ARG A 63 -20.71 6.66 0.66
CA ARG A 63 -19.62 5.66 0.58
C ARG A 63 -20.16 4.26 0.28
N ALA A 64 -21.22 3.86 0.98
CA ALA A 64 -21.90 2.58 0.73
C ALA A 64 -22.54 2.55 -0.67
N ARG A 65 -23.22 3.64 -1.10
CA ARG A 65 -23.79 3.75 -2.45
C ARG A 65 -22.74 3.59 -3.55
N LEU A 66 -21.56 4.18 -3.41
CA LEU A 66 -20.47 4.03 -4.38
C LEU A 66 -20.04 2.56 -4.54
N ALA A 67 -19.92 1.82 -3.44
CA ALA A 67 -19.59 0.40 -3.46
C ALA A 67 -20.70 -0.45 -4.09
N ASN A 68 -21.95 -0.18 -3.69
CA ASN A 68 -23.14 -0.87 -4.17
C ASN A 68 -23.34 -0.68 -5.68
N ASN A 69 -23.27 0.57 -6.16
CA ASN A 69 -23.50 0.91 -7.57
C ASN A 69 -22.42 0.33 -8.49
N TRP A 70 -21.18 0.20 -8.00
CA TRP A 70 -20.11 -0.42 -8.78
C TRP A 70 -20.20 -1.96 -8.82
N GLY A 71 -21.01 -2.54 -7.94
CA GLY A 71 -21.10 -3.98 -7.72
C GLY A 71 -19.78 -4.51 -7.19
N ALA A 72 -19.24 -3.91 -6.13
CA ALA A 72 -18.03 -4.40 -5.48
C ALA A 72 -18.27 -5.81 -4.90
N ASP A 73 -17.26 -6.69 -5.02
CA ASP A 73 -17.26 -8.01 -4.39
C ASP A 73 -16.92 -7.94 -2.89
N TYR A 74 -16.22 -6.88 -2.48
CA TYR A 74 -15.77 -6.68 -1.10
C TYR A 74 -15.55 -5.21 -0.78
N PHE A 75 -15.82 -4.83 0.48
CA PHE A 75 -15.64 -3.47 0.98
C PHE A 75 -14.74 -3.46 2.23
N ALA A 76 -13.76 -2.57 2.27
CA ALA A 76 -12.93 -2.35 3.44
C ALA A 76 -12.79 -0.86 3.73
N SER A 77 -13.37 -0.41 4.85
CA SER A 77 -13.16 0.94 5.36
C SER A 77 -11.91 0.99 6.24
N ILE A 78 -11.08 2.02 6.08
CA ILE A 78 -9.75 2.13 6.70
C ILE A 78 -9.75 3.40 7.56
N HIS A 79 -9.54 3.21 8.85
CA HIS A 79 -9.60 4.23 9.91
C HIS A 79 -8.39 4.15 10.86
N VAL A 80 -8.26 5.15 11.73
CA VAL A 80 -7.30 5.16 12.84
C VAL A 80 -8.04 5.63 14.09
N ASN A 81 -7.95 4.87 15.16
CA ASN A 81 -8.76 5.05 16.35
C ASN A 81 -8.29 6.23 17.21
N ALA A 82 -9.07 6.54 18.24
CA ALA A 82 -8.74 7.48 19.30
C ALA A 82 -9.49 7.10 20.60
N ALA A 83 -9.63 8.03 21.53
CA ALA A 83 -10.25 7.84 22.84
C ALA A 83 -9.43 6.98 23.82
N GLY A 84 -8.10 7.16 23.82
CA GLY A 84 -7.22 6.72 24.91
C GLY A 84 -6.81 5.23 24.90
N GLY A 85 -7.17 4.47 23.88
CA GLY A 85 -6.74 3.07 23.72
C GLY A 85 -5.31 2.89 23.17
N THR A 86 -5.01 1.66 22.75
CA THR A 86 -3.80 1.28 22.00
C THR A 86 -4.02 -0.05 21.29
N GLY A 87 -3.44 -0.23 20.10
CA GLY A 87 -3.47 -1.48 19.34
C GLY A 87 -4.46 -1.53 18.18
N PHE A 88 -4.45 -2.64 17.46
CA PHE A 88 -5.18 -2.85 16.20
C PHE A 88 -6.49 -3.62 16.42
N GLU A 89 -7.58 -3.17 15.80
CA GLU A 89 -8.87 -3.88 15.78
C GLU A 89 -9.54 -3.81 14.41
N THR A 90 -10.50 -4.71 14.18
CA THR A 90 -11.38 -4.67 13.02
C THR A 90 -12.83 -4.81 13.43
N PHE A 91 -13.74 -4.29 12.61
CA PHE A 91 -15.18 -4.38 12.82
C PHE A 91 -15.87 -5.01 11.61
N ARG A 92 -16.96 -5.74 11.89
CA ARG A 92 -18.01 -6.12 10.93
C ARG A 92 -19.36 -5.59 11.42
N TYR A 93 -20.39 -5.69 10.60
CA TYR A 93 -21.75 -5.37 11.04
C TYR A 93 -22.19 -6.30 12.18
N ASP A 94 -22.83 -5.76 13.22
CA ASP A 94 -23.17 -6.48 14.46
C ASP A 94 -24.26 -7.52 14.32
N LYS A 95 -25.15 -7.39 13.34
CA LYS A 95 -26.09 -8.46 12.98
C LYS A 95 -25.44 -9.67 12.30
N LEU A 96 -24.14 -9.61 11.98
CA LEU A 96 -23.39 -10.73 11.43
C LEU A 96 -22.56 -11.40 12.53
N THR A 97 -22.71 -12.71 12.69
CA THR A 97 -21.92 -13.49 13.65
C THR A 97 -20.46 -13.63 13.21
N ALA A 98 -19.56 -13.94 14.15
CA ALA A 98 -18.16 -14.23 13.81
C ALA A 98 -18.00 -15.47 12.90
N SER A 99 -18.96 -16.41 12.96
CA SER A 99 -19.01 -17.62 12.13
C SER A 99 -19.61 -17.40 10.73
N SER A 100 -20.23 -16.24 10.47
CA SER A 100 -20.76 -15.87 9.15
C SER A 100 -19.65 -15.78 8.08
N GLY A 101 -20.03 -15.74 6.80
CA GLY A 101 -19.07 -15.53 5.70
C GLY A 101 -18.23 -14.27 5.90
N THR A 102 -18.87 -13.13 6.21
CA THR A 102 -18.18 -11.87 6.50
C THR A 102 -17.32 -11.97 7.77
N GLY A 103 -17.77 -12.68 8.81
CA GLY A 103 -16.99 -12.90 10.03
C GLY A 103 -15.69 -13.68 9.78
N LYS A 104 -15.75 -14.74 8.96
CA LYS A 104 -14.57 -15.50 8.53
C LYS A 104 -13.62 -14.63 7.69
N GLN A 105 -14.16 -13.84 6.77
CA GLN A 105 -13.37 -12.90 5.96
C GLN A 105 -12.70 -11.81 6.82
N GLN A 106 -13.43 -11.24 7.79
CA GLN A 106 -12.87 -10.29 8.76
C GLN A 106 -11.69 -10.90 9.50
N LYS A 107 -11.82 -12.14 9.98
CA LYS A 107 -10.73 -12.83 10.68
C LYS A 107 -9.50 -13.00 9.79
N ILE A 108 -9.68 -13.42 8.54
CA ILE A 108 -8.58 -13.57 7.57
C ILE A 108 -7.84 -12.24 7.38
N VAL A 109 -8.58 -11.14 7.22
CA VAL A 109 -7.98 -9.81 7.03
C VAL A 109 -7.27 -9.34 8.30
N HIS A 110 -7.92 -9.50 9.46
CA HIS A 110 -7.36 -9.14 10.75
C HIS A 110 -6.04 -9.86 11.02
N ASP A 111 -6.01 -11.19 10.88
CA ASP A 111 -4.83 -12.01 11.13
C ASP A 111 -3.67 -11.63 10.19
N ALA A 112 -3.97 -11.31 8.92
CA ALA A 112 -2.97 -10.90 7.94
C ALA A 112 -2.34 -9.55 8.28
N ILE A 113 -3.14 -8.58 8.71
CA ILE A 113 -2.64 -7.26 9.14
C ILE A 113 -1.85 -7.41 10.43
N TYR A 114 -2.42 -8.06 11.45
CA TYR A 114 -1.77 -8.18 12.75
C TYR A 114 -0.42 -8.91 12.64
N ARG A 115 -0.31 -9.96 11.81
CA ARG A 115 0.96 -10.65 11.56
C ARG A 115 2.07 -9.71 11.05
N LYS A 116 1.76 -8.67 10.27
CA LYS A 116 2.74 -7.70 9.76
C LYS A 116 3.24 -6.74 10.85
N ILE A 117 2.43 -6.48 11.87
CA ILE A 117 2.72 -5.52 12.94
C ILE A 117 2.97 -6.17 14.30
N LYS A 118 2.91 -7.50 14.39
CA LYS A 118 3.16 -8.27 15.60
C LYS A 118 4.52 -7.89 16.19
N GLY A 119 4.55 -7.66 17.50
CA GLY A 119 5.74 -7.19 18.23
C GLY A 119 5.99 -5.68 18.13
N LYS A 120 5.12 -4.92 17.44
CA LYS A 120 5.16 -3.44 17.42
C LYS A 120 3.92 -2.83 18.06
N ALA A 121 2.75 -3.43 17.87
CA ALA A 121 1.49 -2.99 18.44
C ALA A 121 0.68 -4.17 19.00
N GLY A 122 -0.25 -3.88 19.92
CA GLY A 122 -1.14 -4.87 20.52
C GLY A 122 -2.29 -5.31 19.60
N ASP A 123 -2.78 -6.52 19.83
CA ASP A 123 -3.99 -7.06 19.20
C ASP A 123 -5.21 -6.79 20.09
N ARG A 124 -6.25 -6.19 19.53
CA ARG A 124 -7.54 -5.97 20.19
C ARG A 124 -8.67 -6.82 19.60
N GLY A 125 -8.34 -7.68 18.65
CA GLY A 125 -9.21 -8.67 18.05
C GLY A 125 -10.23 -8.15 17.05
N THR A 126 -11.03 -9.11 16.56
CA THR A 126 -12.17 -8.87 15.68
C THR A 126 -13.41 -8.52 16.50
N LYS A 127 -14.05 -7.40 16.18
CA LYS A 127 -15.24 -6.87 16.84
C LYS A 127 -16.40 -6.72 15.87
N SER A 128 -17.55 -6.30 16.38
CA SER A 128 -18.69 -5.93 15.54
C SER A 128 -19.39 -4.69 16.10
N LYS A 129 -19.98 -3.89 15.21
CA LYS A 129 -20.66 -2.63 15.56
C LYS A 129 -21.62 -2.22 14.45
N ASP A 130 -22.71 -1.53 14.80
CA ASP A 130 -23.65 -0.94 13.85
C ASP A 130 -23.10 0.35 13.20
N LEU A 131 -22.13 0.19 12.29
CA LEU A 131 -21.52 1.28 11.54
C LEU A 131 -22.20 1.43 10.18
N ALA A 132 -22.59 2.65 9.80
CA ALA A 132 -23.37 2.93 8.59
C ALA A 132 -22.75 2.32 7.32
N VAL A 133 -21.44 2.49 7.11
CA VAL A 133 -20.72 1.93 5.96
C VAL A 133 -20.68 0.40 5.94
N LEU A 134 -20.85 -0.28 7.08
CA LEU A 134 -20.91 -1.74 7.15
C LEU A 134 -22.35 -2.25 7.00
N ARG A 135 -23.32 -1.51 7.56
CA ARG A 135 -24.75 -1.82 7.50
C ARG A 135 -25.34 -1.61 6.10
N GLU A 136 -24.91 -0.57 5.39
CA GLU A 136 -25.55 -0.11 4.14
C GLU A 136 -24.90 -0.67 2.87
N THR A 137 -23.74 -1.32 2.99
CA THR A 137 -23.11 -2.07 1.89
C THR A 137 -23.76 -3.43 1.68
N LYS A 138 -23.93 -3.83 0.42
CA LYS A 138 -24.59 -5.09 0.02
C LYS A 138 -23.64 -6.29 -0.10
N MET A 139 -22.33 -6.04 -0.14
CA MET A 139 -21.29 -7.06 -0.19
C MET A 139 -20.65 -7.24 1.19
N PRO A 140 -19.86 -8.31 1.43
CA PRO A 140 -19.12 -8.42 2.68
C PRO A 140 -18.23 -7.20 2.93
N ALA A 141 -18.33 -6.67 4.14
CA ALA A 141 -17.75 -5.39 4.52
C ALA A 141 -17.06 -5.47 5.88
N ILE A 142 -15.90 -4.84 5.98
CA ILE A 142 -15.17 -4.65 7.24
C ILE A 142 -14.71 -3.21 7.40
N LEU A 143 -14.41 -2.83 8.63
CA LEU A 143 -13.69 -1.60 8.96
C LEU A 143 -12.45 -1.94 9.77
N THR A 144 -11.33 -1.26 9.52
CA THR A 144 -10.09 -1.45 10.26
C THR A 144 -9.71 -0.20 11.03
N GLU A 145 -9.35 -0.37 12.31
CA GLU A 145 -8.81 0.69 13.16
C GLU A 145 -7.32 0.46 13.35
N ASN A 146 -6.52 1.24 12.62
CA ASN A 146 -5.09 1.02 12.44
C ASN A 146 -4.26 1.65 13.55
N LEU A 147 -4.51 1.26 14.80
CA LEU A 147 -3.94 1.85 16.03
C LEU A 147 -4.66 3.12 16.49
N PHE A 148 -4.20 3.71 17.60
CA PHE A 148 -4.79 4.88 18.24
C PHE A 148 -3.93 6.14 18.00
N ILE A 149 -4.47 7.14 17.31
CA ILE A 149 -3.74 8.34 16.91
C ILE A 149 -3.37 9.25 18.10
N ASP A 150 -4.14 9.17 19.18
CA ASP A 150 -3.95 9.95 20.42
C ASP A 150 -3.00 9.28 21.42
N ARG A 151 -2.65 8.01 21.19
CA ARG A 151 -1.64 7.29 21.97
C ARG A 151 -0.25 7.53 21.40
N GLU A 152 0.64 8.14 22.18
CA GLU A 152 2.00 8.51 21.71
C GLU A 152 2.79 7.35 21.07
N LYS A 153 2.77 6.14 21.68
CA LYS A 153 3.47 4.96 21.14
C LYS A 153 2.92 4.53 19.78
N ASP A 154 1.60 4.51 19.63
CA ASP A 154 0.92 4.16 18.38
C ASP A 154 1.15 5.26 17.33
N ALA A 155 1.04 6.54 17.72
CA ALA A 155 1.31 7.69 16.86
C ALA A 155 2.75 7.70 16.34
N ALA A 156 3.73 7.32 17.16
CA ALA A 156 5.13 7.19 16.75
C ALA A 156 5.33 6.14 15.65
N LEU A 157 4.54 5.05 15.65
CA LEU A 157 4.51 4.07 14.57
C LEU A 157 3.80 4.65 13.34
N LEU A 158 2.65 5.30 13.52
CA LEU A 158 1.85 5.88 12.43
C LEU A 158 2.57 6.98 11.63
N LYS A 159 3.54 7.67 12.24
CA LYS A 159 4.44 8.63 11.56
C LYS A 159 5.40 7.95 10.57
N GLN A 160 5.69 6.66 10.74
CA GLN A 160 6.68 5.95 9.95
C GLN A 160 6.07 5.41 8.65
N ASP A 161 6.57 5.85 7.49
CA ASP A 161 6.10 5.33 6.20
C ASP A 161 6.29 3.81 6.07
N SER A 162 7.35 3.27 6.68
CA SER A 162 7.60 1.82 6.75
C SER A 162 6.50 1.07 7.49
N PHE A 163 5.98 1.62 8.59
CA PHE A 163 4.86 1.03 9.33
C PHE A 163 3.56 1.09 8.51
N LEU A 164 3.29 2.21 7.85
CA LEU A 164 2.14 2.33 6.94
C LEU A 164 2.23 1.35 5.76
N ASN A 165 3.44 1.02 5.29
CA ASN A 165 3.63 -0.02 4.27
C ASN A 165 3.29 -1.41 4.82
N LEU A 166 3.66 -1.73 6.07
CA LEU A 166 3.30 -3.00 6.72
C LEU A 166 1.77 -3.15 6.84
N LEU A 167 1.09 -2.10 7.29
CA LEU A 167 -0.38 -2.07 7.33
C LEU A 167 -0.97 -2.30 5.94
N ALA A 168 -0.48 -1.58 4.93
CA ALA A 168 -0.99 -1.69 3.57
C ALA A 168 -0.78 -3.09 2.95
N GLU A 169 0.39 -3.70 3.17
CA GLU A 169 0.68 -5.08 2.77
C GLU A 169 -0.26 -6.07 3.46
N GLY A 170 -0.45 -5.91 4.77
CA GLY A 170 -1.37 -6.73 5.56
C GLY A 170 -2.80 -6.65 5.04
N HIS A 171 -3.29 -5.45 4.75
CA HIS A 171 -4.60 -5.25 4.15
C HIS A 171 -4.71 -5.94 2.80
N ALA A 172 -3.71 -5.76 1.92
CA ALA A 172 -3.77 -6.33 0.57
C ALA A 172 -3.70 -7.87 0.60
N GLU A 173 -2.81 -8.45 1.41
CA GLU A 173 -2.73 -9.90 1.61
C GLU A 173 -4.03 -10.47 2.20
N GLY A 174 -4.55 -9.82 3.25
CA GLY A 174 -5.76 -10.22 3.94
C GLY A 174 -7.00 -10.16 3.06
N ILE A 175 -7.21 -9.02 2.38
CA ILE A 175 -8.36 -8.82 1.50
C ILE A 175 -8.29 -9.81 0.34
N ALA A 176 -7.12 -9.96 -0.30
CA ALA A 176 -6.95 -10.92 -1.38
C ALA A 176 -7.30 -12.35 -0.95
N ALA A 177 -6.80 -12.78 0.21
CA ALA A 177 -7.13 -14.09 0.76
C ALA A 177 -8.63 -14.24 1.08
N ALA A 178 -9.26 -13.22 1.67
CA ALA A 178 -10.67 -13.22 2.02
C ALA A 178 -11.61 -13.34 0.81
N VAL A 179 -11.19 -12.85 -0.37
CA VAL A 179 -11.96 -12.96 -1.62
C VAL A 179 -11.48 -14.07 -2.56
N GLY A 180 -10.53 -14.91 -2.11
CA GLY A 180 -10.00 -16.02 -2.88
C GLY A 180 -9.08 -15.62 -4.05
N LEU A 181 -8.55 -14.40 -4.05
CA LEU A 181 -7.55 -13.98 -5.03
C LEU A 181 -6.20 -14.66 -4.73
N LYS A 182 -5.62 -15.25 -5.76
CA LYS A 182 -4.21 -15.68 -5.74
C LYS A 182 -3.36 -14.55 -6.25
N LYS A 183 -2.09 -14.52 -5.83
CA LYS A 183 -1.11 -13.65 -6.48
C LYS A 183 -1.15 -13.96 -7.97
N VAL A 184 -1.17 -12.93 -8.81
CA VAL A 184 -1.03 -13.10 -10.25
C VAL A 184 0.22 -13.93 -10.45
N SER A 185 0.06 -15.15 -10.98
CA SER A 185 1.19 -16.00 -11.26
C SER A 185 2.11 -15.17 -12.12
N SER A 186 3.35 -14.98 -11.67
CA SER A 186 4.38 -14.57 -12.58
C SER A 186 4.43 -15.64 -13.66
N SER A 187 3.82 -15.39 -14.82
CA SER A 187 4.48 -15.80 -16.06
C SER A 187 5.91 -15.24 -15.94
N SER A 188 6.84 -16.17 -15.68
CA SER A 188 8.23 -16.02 -15.23
C SER A 188 8.49 -15.97 -13.71
N LYS A 189 8.25 -17.08 -13.01
CA LYS A 189 9.30 -17.61 -12.12
C LYS A 189 10.12 -18.60 -12.93
N THR A 190 11.30 -18.21 -13.37
CA THR A 190 12.38 -19.17 -13.58
C THR A 190 13.39 -18.91 -12.47
N SER A 191 13.54 -19.87 -11.57
CA SER A 191 14.67 -19.98 -10.64
C SER A 191 15.38 -21.31 -10.96
N PRO A 192 16.66 -21.44 -10.58
CA PRO A 192 17.81 -21.44 -11.47
C PRO A 192 18.14 -22.84 -12.01
N LYS A 193 18.20 -22.98 -13.33
CA LYS A 193 18.98 -24.04 -13.99
C LYS A 193 20.26 -23.43 -14.56
N LYS A 194 21.37 -24.08 -14.22
CA LYS A 194 22.73 -23.78 -14.69
C LYS A 194 22.74 -23.94 -16.21
N GLU A 195 22.76 -22.84 -16.94
CA GLU A 195 23.13 -22.86 -18.35
C GLU A 195 23.76 -21.51 -18.72
N THR A 196 25.06 -21.58 -18.92
CA THR A 196 25.92 -20.57 -19.52
C THR A 196 25.40 -20.15 -20.88
N THR A 197 25.01 -18.88 -21.03
CA THR A 197 25.30 -18.09 -22.24
C THR A 197 25.24 -16.60 -21.91
N LEU A 198 26.40 -15.95 -22.01
CA LEU A 198 26.58 -14.50 -21.88
C LEU A 198 25.81 -13.78 -23.00
N LYS A 199 24.73 -13.07 -22.67
CA LYS A 199 24.18 -12.02 -23.53
C LYS A 199 24.23 -10.68 -22.80
N GLY A 200 25.24 -9.89 -23.17
CA GLY A 200 25.29 -8.42 -23.08
C GLY A 200 24.91 -7.80 -21.74
N VAL A 201 25.84 -7.71 -20.78
CA VAL A 201 25.60 -6.96 -19.55
C VAL A 201 25.53 -5.47 -19.87
N LYS A 202 24.36 -4.85 -19.70
CA LYS A 202 24.19 -3.39 -19.88
C LYS A 202 24.65 -2.65 -18.62
N MET A 203 25.65 -1.80 -18.77
CA MET A 203 26.18 -0.94 -17.71
C MET A 203 25.82 0.51 -17.98
N ALA A 204 25.32 1.23 -16.97
CA ALA A 204 25.20 2.68 -17.00
C ALA A 204 26.45 3.30 -16.36
N VAL A 205 27.20 4.08 -17.14
CA VAL A 205 28.36 4.85 -16.64
C VAL A 205 27.94 6.30 -16.46
N VAL A 206 28.22 6.88 -15.29
CA VAL A 206 27.90 8.28 -14.99
C VAL A 206 28.81 9.19 -15.83
N LYS A 207 28.20 10.09 -16.60
CA LYS A 207 28.92 11.09 -17.42
C LYS A 207 29.36 12.28 -16.56
N PRO A 208 30.46 12.96 -16.92
CA PRO A 208 30.72 14.32 -16.46
C PRO A 208 29.51 15.21 -16.71
N ASN A 209 29.11 15.97 -15.70
CA ASN A 209 27.98 16.87 -15.75
C ASN A 209 28.27 18.10 -14.89
N ALA A 210 27.51 19.19 -15.09
CA ALA A 210 27.75 20.47 -14.43
C ALA A 210 27.69 20.40 -12.91
N ASP A 211 26.90 19.46 -12.36
CA ASP A 211 26.75 19.29 -10.91
C ASP A 211 27.95 18.55 -10.28
N GLY A 212 28.77 17.86 -11.10
CA GLY A 212 29.92 17.06 -10.64
C GLY A 212 29.55 15.74 -9.96
N TRP A 213 28.27 15.38 -9.92
CA TRP A 213 27.76 14.15 -9.31
C TRP A 213 26.40 13.73 -9.87
N LEU A 214 25.93 12.53 -9.54
CA LEU A 214 24.60 12.02 -9.89
C LEU A 214 23.87 11.51 -8.64
N TRP A 215 22.57 11.80 -8.51
CA TRP A 215 21.75 11.20 -7.46
C TRP A 215 21.41 9.74 -7.76
N VAL A 216 21.57 8.89 -6.75
CA VAL A 216 21.04 7.53 -6.65
C VAL A 216 19.83 7.56 -5.71
N TYR A 217 18.82 6.73 -5.97
CA TYR A 217 17.54 6.74 -5.28
C TYR A 217 17.18 5.36 -4.73
N ASP A 218 16.51 5.32 -3.57
CA ASP A 218 16.09 4.06 -2.91
C ASP A 218 14.84 3.43 -3.54
N LYS A 219 14.03 4.25 -4.22
CA LYS A 219 12.79 3.85 -4.87
C LYS A 219 12.63 4.64 -6.19
N PRO A 220 11.77 4.20 -7.13
CA PRO A 220 11.56 4.89 -8.40
C PRO A 220 10.72 6.17 -8.19
N ASN A 221 11.32 7.17 -7.54
CA ASN A 221 10.76 8.46 -7.17
C ASN A 221 11.89 9.48 -7.07
N TRP A 222 11.79 10.60 -7.81
CA TRP A 222 12.79 11.67 -7.87
C TRP A 222 13.05 12.40 -6.53
N SER A 223 12.16 12.24 -5.56
CA SER A 223 12.35 12.78 -4.19
C SER A 223 13.07 11.80 -3.26
N ALA A 224 13.22 10.53 -3.65
CA ALA A 224 13.78 9.48 -2.79
C ALA A 224 15.31 9.38 -2.88
N LYS A 225 15.99 10.51 -2.72
CA LYS A 225 17.43 10.64 -2.82
C LYS A 225 18.10 9.80 -1.72
N HIS A 226 19.00 8.91 -2.13
CA HIS A 226 19.76 8.03 -1.25
C HIS A 226 21.19 8.53 -1.06
N LYS A 227 21.96 8.61 -2.16
CA LYS A 227 23.36 9.05 -2.15
C LYS A 227 23.77 9.70 -3.46
N LYS A 228 24.91 10.40 -3.46
CA LYS A 228 25.54 10.98 -4.66
C LYS A 228 26.71 10.12 -5.13
N VAL A 229 26.91 10.04 -6.43
CA VAL A 229 28.00 9.28 -7.08
C VAL A 229 28.74 10.15 -8.08
N LYS A 230 30.03 9.90 -8.31
CA LYS A 230 30.88 10.75 -9.16
C LYS A 230 30.86 10.28 -10.63
N PRO A 231 31.20 11.16 -11.60
CA PRO A 231 31.47 10.75 -12.98
C PRO A 231 32.46 9.58 -13.06
N GLY A 232 32.22 8.65 -13.97
CA GLY A 232 33.01 7.42 -14.14
C GLY A 232 32.50 6.20 -13.37
N GLU A 233 31.69 6.39 -12.32
CA GLU A 233 31.08 5.26 -11.61
C GLU A 233 30.11 4.50 -12.52
N ALA A 234 30.15 3.17 -12.46
CA ALA A 234 29.41 2.29 -13.36
C ALA A 234 28.47 1.36 -12.59
N PHE A 235 27.24 1.22 -13.09
CA PHE A 235 26.21 0.39 -12.47
C PHE A 235 25.66 -0.64 -13.45
N THR A 236 25.47 -1.88 -12.98
CA THR A 236 24.76 -2.89 -13.77
C THR A 236 23.27 -2.59 -13.78
N ILE A 237 22.73 -2.40 -14.99
CA ILE A 237 21.31 -2.15 -15.19
C ILE A 237 20.56 -3.48 -15.08
N ASP A 238 19.54 -3.52 -14.22
CA ASP A 238 18.56 -4.61 -14.13
C ASP A 238 17.44 -4.35 -15.16
N LYS A 239 16.79 -3.20 -15.07
CA LYS A 239 15.72 -2.80 -16.02
C LYS A 239 15.51 -1.29 -16.08
N THR A 240 14.72 -0.84 -17.05
CA THR A 240 14.27 0.57 -17.15
C THR A 240 12.84 0.71 -16.61
N VAL A 241 12.55 1.79 -15.88
CA VAL A 241 11.22 2.12 -15.35
C VAL A 241 10.85 3.56 -15.68
N THR A 242 9.56 3.87 -15.76
CA THR A 242 9.07 5.24 -15.99
C THR A 242 8.55 5.85 -14.69
N VAL A 243 9.00 7.06 -14.36
CA VAL A 243 8.69 7.81 -13.14
C VAL A 243 8.35 9.24 -13.53
N SER A 244 7.09 9.62 -13.35
CA SER A 244 6.58 10.97 -13.68
C SER A 244 6.96 11.41 -15.11
N GLY A 245 6.74 10.53 -16.10
CA GLY A 245 7.04 10.78 -17.51
C GLY A 245 8.51 10.61 -17.93
N SER A 246 9.45 10.48 -16.98
CA SER A 246 10.88 10.31 -17.27
C SER A 246 11.37 8.89 -16.94
N LYS A 247 12.42 8.41 -17.62
CA LYS A 247 12.96 7.06 -17.41
C LYS A 247 14.03 7.04 -16.30
N MET A 248 14.04 5.97 -15.52
CA MET A 248 15.10 5.61 -14.57
C MET A 248 15.62 4.20 -14.88
N TYR A 249 16.89 3.95 -14.58
CA TYR A 249 17.43 2.59 -14.52
C TYR A 249 17.29 2.07 -13.09
N LYS A 250 16.64 0.91 -12.95
CA LYS A 250 16.79 0.06 -11.77
C LYS A 250 18.11 -0.69 -11.88
N LEU A 251 18.91 -0.63 -10.83
CA LEU A 251 20.21 -1.26 -10.75
C LEU A 251 20.09 -2.67 -10.16
N LYS A 252 21.06 -3.55 -10.42
CA LYS A 252 21.11 -4.88 -9.77
C LYS A 252 21.17 -4.81 -8.24
N SER A 253 21.72 -3.72 -7.69
CA SER A 253 21.72 -3.45 -6.24
C SER A 253 20.32 -3.18 -5.67
N GLY A 254 19.31 -2.93 -6.50
CA GLY A 254 17.96 -2.53 -6.08
C GLY A 254 17.73 -1.01 -6.07
N LEU A 255 18.79 -0.21 -6.16
CA LEU A 255 18.73 1.24 -6.25
C LEU A 255 18.33 1.72 -7.65
N TYR A 256 18.11 3.03 -7.79
CA TYR A 256 17.69 3.65 -9.04
C TYR A 256 18.58 4.85 -9.40
N ILE A 257 18.78 5.10 -10.69
CA ILE A 257 19.42 6.31 -11.22
C ILE A 257 18.62 6.83 -12.42
N THR A 258 18.82 8.08 -12.82
CA THR A 258 18.20 8.60 -14.05
C THR A 258 18.67 7.82 -15.28
N ALA A 259 17.78 7.64 -16.26
CA ALA A 259 18.12 7.09 -17.58
C ALA A 259 18.38 8.17 -18.64
N ALA A 260 18.35 9.45 -18.26
CA ALA A 260 18.59 10.54 -19.19
C ALA A 260 20.03 10.51 -19.73
N THR A 261 20.17 10.45 -21.05
CA THR A 261 21.45 10.30 -21.77
C THR A 261 22.43 11.46 -21.54
N LYS A 262 21.94 12.61 -21.05
CA LYS A 262 22.79 13.69 -20.59
C LYS A 262 23.63 13.33 -19.36
N TYR A 263 23.12 12.47 -18.46
CA TYR A 263 23.79 12.12 -17.20
C TYR A 263 24.46 10.75 -17.22
N VAL A 264 24.00 9.83 -18.07
CA VAL A 264 24.48 8.45 -18.10
C VAL A 264 24.67 7.95 -19.52
N GLN A 265 25.72 7.16 -19.74
CA GLN A 265 25.96 6.44 -20.99
C GLN A 265 25.78 4.94 -20.76
N VAL A 266 25.01 4.27 -21.62
CA VAL A 266 24.88 2.81 -21.55
C VAL A 266 25.96 2.16 -22.41
N LYS A 267 26.72 1.24 -21.83
CA LYS A 267 27.67 0.37 -22.52
C LYS A 267 27.16 -1.07 -22.47
N GLN A 268 27.29 -1.79 -23.57
CA GLN A 268 27.09 -3.25 -23.60
C GLN A 268 28.44 -3.91 -23.40
N LYS A 269 28.51 -4.91 -22.52
CA LYS A 269 29.67 -5.75 -22.30
C LYS A 269 29.34 -7.19 -22.64
#